data_AF-A0A929UZH9-F1
#
_entry.id   AF-A0A929UZH9-F1
#
_cell.length_a   1.000
_cell.length_b   1.000
_cell.length_c   1.000
_cell.angle_alpha   90.00
_cell.angle_beta   90.00
_cell.angle_gamma   90.00
#
_symmetry.space_group_name_H-M   'P 1'
#
loop_
_entity.id
_entity.type
_entity.pdbx_description
1 polymer ?
#
loop_
_entity_poly.entity_id
_entity_poly.type
_entity_poly.pdbx_seq_one_letter_code
_entity_poly.pdbx_strand_id
1 'polypeptide(L)'
;MLDNLQNKLENLNQKLLPLHRRFFWILPIILFFSYYPVIPLFSTESSNYEFSLPLLWLLLMGILSLPIFLADLCNLITKKTPLTKVSVQIPLILSSIPLYFSLTLLWSPNKLRGFMTAGIIWCLYLSLLTFYKNIILKRTPLLLENPFLLGATLSASFCWLQAILNTFNIPGDKIFLCLGCTNLSFGFPHPNGFAIEPQFMGNLLLAPAIFLIFRVIHPKNNQTRKAKIRYLALASYIISTLFLIFSRGATYSFFLAIAVIFLYEIFYAKKKLLVASKIVSLILFPLIFVTLTQGLMSELGPTSDTFMGGVSRSISQMTLGRIKIPLPKAKSPSATSNESSSLAPNDNVSTNSSTNSSTNSTSTTPLFDGYITESTDIRVKLSKMGLKLALSRPGQFFFGSGLGSSGVALYQAFPELGSTKEITQNEYIAILVETGFIGILIIFCSGTCVFYLCYSHKKPVKLSFKQSSKQSMKKSNFSSLISSITPAKLYFASLILAYAASVCFFSGLPNALHIYLVPILYPTLFAKNFEFL
;
A
#
# COMPACT_ATOMS: atom_id res chain seq x y z
N MET A 1 40.22 -0.29 22.16
CA MET A 1 39.74 0.59 21.06
C MET A 1 38.25 0.39 20.75
N LEU A 2 37.81 -0.86 20.54
CA LEU A 2 36.41 -1.18 20.21
C LEU A 2 35.41 -0.83 21.33
N ASP A 3 35.81 -0.98 22.61
CA ASP A 3 34.99 -0.60 23.77
C ASP A 3 34.77 0.91 23.91
N ASN A 4 35.77 1.72 23.57
CA ASN A 4 35.66 3.18 23.58
C ASN A 4 34.73 3.66 22.45
N LEU A 5 34.83 3.04 21.27
CA LEU A 5 33.92 3.29 20.15
C LEU A 5 32.47 2.92 20.51
N GLN A 6 32.27 1.78 21.19
CA GLN A 6 30.97 1.33 21.66
C GLN A 6 30.31 2.35 22.60
N ASN A 7 31.02 2.79 23.65
CA ASN A 7 30.48 3.76 24.61
C ASN A 7 30.13 5.09 23.93
N LYS A 8 30.93 5.50 22.94
CA LYS A 8 30.67 6.71 22.14
C LYS A 8 29.41 6.57 21.27
N LEU A 9 29.21 5.41 20.65
CA LEU A 9 28.02 5.10 19.83
C LEU A 9 26.74 5.02 20.69
N GLU A 10 26.81 4.42 21.87
CA GLU A 10 25.66 4.29 22.77
C GLU A 10 25.23 5.65 23.35
N ASN A 11 26.18 6.50 23.73
CA ASN A 11 25.90 7.88 24.14
C ASN A 11 25.26 8.69 22.99
N LEU A 12 25.80 8.54 21.77
CA LEU A 12 25.23 9.19 20.59
C LEU A 12 23.80 8.70 20.28
N ASN A 13 23.51 7.42 20.45
CA ASN A 13 22.16 6.87 20.32
C ASN A 13 21.19 7.46 21.36
N GLN A 14 21.62 7.62 22.62
CA GLN A 14 20.79 8.28 23.64
C GLN A 14 20.47 9.73 23.28
N LYS A 15 21.43 10.47 22.71
CA LYS A 15 21.20 11.84 22.20
C LYS A 15 20.27 11.89 20.99
N LEU A 16 20.28 10.86 20.14
CA LEU A 16 19.43 10.77 18.93
C LEU A 16 18.00 10.28 19.19
N LEU A 17 17.74 9.61 20.33
CA LEU A 17 16.42 9.10 20.69
C LEU A 17 15.26 10.12 20.57
N PRO A 18 15.35 11.37 21.08
CA PRO A 18 14.29 12.36 20.90
C PRO A 18 14.05 12.71 19.43
N LEU A 19 15.11 12.70 18.61
CA LEU A 19 15.01 12.95 17.17
C LEU A 19 14.29 11.80 16.47
N HIS A 20 14.67 10.54 16.73
CA HIS A 20 13.97 9.36 16.20
C HIS A 20 12.47 9.39 16.51
N ARG A 21 12.10 9.80 17.74
CA ARG A 21 10.69 9.92 18.14
C ARG A 21 9.94 10.97 17.31
N ARG A 22 10.57 12.13 17.03
CA ARG A 22 9.99 13.16 16.16
C ARG A 22 9.83 12.64 14.73
N PHE A 23 10.83 11.94 14.19
CA PHE A 23 10.74 11.33 12.86
C PHE A 23 9.59 10.33 12.75
N PHE A 24 9.42 9.42 13.73
CA PHE A 24 8.27 8.51 13.76
C PHE A 24 6.93 9.23 13.91
N TRP A 25 6.89 10.35 14.64
CA TRP A 25 5.66 11.14 14.81
C TRP A 25 5.21 11.81 13.51
N ILE A 26 6.14 12.31 12.69
CA ILE A 26 5.85 12.97 11.41
C ILE A 26 5.57 11.95 10.30
N LEU A 27 6.12 10.74 10.38
CA LEU A 27 6.02 9.70 9.35
C LEU A 27 4.59 9.47 8.80
N PRO A 28 3.54 9.32 9.63
CA PRO A 28 2.17 9.16 9.13
C PRO A 28 1.68 10.25 8.18
N ILE A 29 2.18 11.48 8.33
CA ILE A 29 1.82 12.61 7.47
C ILE A 29 2.65 12.54 6.19
N ILE A 30 3.97 12.32 6.32
CA ILE A 30 4.89 12.25 5.18
C ILE A 30 4.51 11.14 4.20
N LEU A 31 4.01 10.00 4.69
CA LEU A 31 3.62 8.87 3.84
C LEU A 31 2.57 9.24 2.79
N PHE A 32 1.69 10.21 3.07
CA PHE A 32 0.69 10.67 2.11
C PHE A 32 1.29 11.47 0.96
N PHE A 33 2.48 12.05 1.13
CA PHE A 33 3.24 12.75 0.10
C PHE A 33 4.15 11.79 -0.67
N SER A 34 3.59 10.65 -1.11
CA SER A 34 4.39 9.57 -1.68
C SER A 34 4.98 9.89 -3.05
N TYR A 35 4.50 10.93 -3.71
CA TYR A 35 5.03 11.39 -4.99
C TYR A 35 5.29 12.89 -4.99
N TYR A 36 4.28 13.70 -4.73
CA TYR A 36 4.42 15.16 -4.70
C TYR A 36 4.92 15.66 -3.34
N PRO A 37 5.83 16.65 -3.29
CA PRO A 37 6.53 17.29 -4.41
C PRO A 37 7.57 16.35 -5.05
N VAL A 38 7.62 16.34 -6.38
CA VAL A 38 8.57 15.52 -7.16
C VAL A 38 9.92 16.22 -7.18
N ILE A 39 10.97 15.53 -6.72
CA ILE A 39 12.35 16.01 -6.82
C ILE A 39 13.05 15.16 -7.89
N PRO A 40 13.07 15.60 -9.17
CA PRO A 40 13.70 14.85 -10.24
C PRO A 40 15.23 14.88 -10.10
N LEU A 41 15.89 13.74 -10.29
CA LEU A 41 17.35 13.65 -10.31
C LEU A 41 17.86 13.54 -11.75
N PHE A 42 17.51 12.45 -12.42
CA PHE A 42 17.88 12.16 -13.81
C PHE A 42 16.99 11.02 -14.34
N SER A 43 17.01 10.78 -15.65
CA SER A 43 16.32 9.66 -16.27
C SER A 43 17.27 8.82 -17.12
N THR A 44 17.01 7.53 -17.19
CA THR A 44 17.68 6.58 -18.10
C THR A 44 16.63 5.93 -19.00
N GLU A 45 17.08 5.19 -20.02
CA GLU A 45 16.19 4.44 -20.91
C GLU A 45 15.27 3.47 -20.16
N SER A 46 15.76 2.92 -19.03
CA SER A 46 15.05 1.91 -18.23
C SER A 46 14.31 2.45 -17.00
N SER A 47 14.56 3.68 -16.55
CA SER A 47 14.00 4.18 -15.29
C SER A 47 14.12 5.69 -15.12
N ASN A 48 13.11 6.29 -14.49
CA ASN A 48 13.19 7.67 -14.02
C ASN A 48 13.61 7.66 -12.53
N TYR A 49 14.60 8.48 -12.17
CA TYR A 49 15.09 8.60 -10.80
C TYR A 49 14.54 9.87 -10.17
N GLU A 50 13.61 9.68 -9.24
CA GLU A 50 12.88 10.75 -8.58
C GLU A 50 12.89 10.49 -7.07
N PHE A 51 13.07 11.55 -6.27
CA PHE A 51 12.91 11.48 -4.83
C PHE A 51 11.52 11.96 -4.42
N SER A 52 10.89 11.19 -3.53
CA SER A 52 9.68 11.58 -2.82
C SER A 52 9.98 11.86 -1.34
N LEU A 53 9.06 12.54 -0.65
CA LEU A 53 9.22 12.86 0.76
C LEU A 53 9.39 11.61 1.66
N PRO A 54 8.66 10.49 1.45
CA PRO A 54 8.91 9.25 2.18
C PRO A 54 10.31 8.68 1.98
N LEU A 55 10.86 8.76 0.76
CA LEU A 55 12.22 8.30 0.48
C LEU A 55 13.27 9.18 1.17
N LEU A 56 13.06 10.51 1.17
CA LEU A 56 13.93 11.43 1.90
C LEU A 56 13.87 11.18 3.41
N TRP A 57 12.66 11.01 3.96
CA TRP A 57 12.48 10.63 5.36
C TRP A 57 13.20 9.32 5.67
N LEU A 58 13.06 8.33 4.80
CA LEU A 58 13.67 7.01 4.97
C LEU A 58 15.20 7.09 4.95
N LEU A 59 15.77 7.86 4.02
CA LEU A 59 17.21 8.07 3.94
C LEU A 59 17.75 8.74 5.21
N LEU A 60 17.11 9.84 5.63
CA LEU A 60 17.50 10.57 6.85
C LEU A 60 17.37 9.67 8.08
N MET A 61 16.24 8.95 8.21
CA MET A 61 16.03 8.03 9.32
C MET A 61 17.03 6.87 9.31
N GLY A 62 17.38 6.35 8.12
CA GLY A 62 18.40 5.33 7.92
C GLY A 62 19.78 5.80 8.40
N ILE A 63 20.21 6.99 7.99
CA ILE A 63 21.48 7.61 8.43
C ILE A 63 21.50 7.81 9.95
N LEU A 64 20.42 8.35 10.51
CA LEU A 64 20.28 8.54 11.96
C LEU A 64 20.23 7.22 12.75
N SER A 65 19.91 6.11 12.08
CA SER A 65 19.83 4.77 12.67
C SER A 65 21.16 4.00 12.59
N LEU A 66 22.12 4.48 11.79
CA LEU A 66 23.42 3.83 11.60
C LEU A 66 24.19 3.60 12.92
N PRO A 67 24.23 4.54 13.89
CA PRO A 67 24.93 4.32 15.16
C PRO A 67 24.39 3.12 15.96
N ILE A 68 23.07 2.87 15.90
CA ILE A 68 22.43 1.73 16.56
C ILE A 68 22.92 0.42 15.93
N PHE A 69 22.90 0.37 14.59
CA PHE A 69 23.37 -0.80 13.85
C PHE A 69 24.86 -1.09 14.10
N LEU A 70 25.71 -0.05 14.10
CA LEU A 70 27.14 -0.20 14.36
C LEU A 70 27.40 -0.67 15.80
N ALA A 71 26.67 -0.14 16.78
CA ALA A 71 26.78 -0.60 18.17
C ALA A 71 26.41 -2.09 18.30
N ASP A 72 25.37 -2.53 17.58
CA ASP A 72 24.96 -3.93 17.55
C ASP A 72 25.99 -4.85 16.89
N LEU A 73 26.57 -4.40 15.78
CA LEU A 73 27.62 -5.14 15.09
C LEU A 73 28.86 -5.27 15.98
N CYS A 74 29.27 -4.20 16.67
CA CYS A 74 30.35 -4.24 17.66
C CYS A 74 30.04 -5.22 18.82
N ASN A 75 28.81 -5.22 19.33
CA ASN A 75 28.37 -6.15 20.38
C ASN A 75 28.41 -7.61 19.96
N LEU A 76 28.14 -7.89 18.68
CA LEU A 76 28.20 -9.23 18.10
C LEU A 76 29.66 -9.68 17.93
N ILE A 77 30.52 -8.82 17.38
CA ILE A 77 31.95 -9.10 17.15
C ILE A 77 32.69 -9.32 18.48
N THR A 78 32.40 -8.50 19.49
CA THR A 78 33.02 -8.62 20.83
C THR A 78 32.46 -9.76 21.68
N LYS A 79 31.46 -10.51 21.19
CA LYS A 79 30.75 -11.60 21.90
C LYS A 79 30.19 -11.20 23.28
N LYS A 80 30.02 -9.90 23.57
CA LYS A 80 29.50 -9.39 24.85
C LYS A 80 28.03 -9.74 25.09
N THR A 81 27.29 -9.99 24.02
CA THR A 81 25.87 -10.38 24.09
C THR A 81 25.70 -11.82 23.65
N PRO A 82 25.04 -12.68 24.45
CA PRO A 82 24.81 -14.05 24.04
C PRO A 82 23.81 -14.06 22.88
N LEU A 83 24.16 -14.79 21.80
CA LEU A 83 23.33 -14.97 20.60
C LEU A 83 21.96 -15.62 20.91
N THR A 84 21.73 -16.10 22.12
CA THR A 84 20.47 -16.67 22.59
C THR A 84 19.44 -15.61 23.00
N LYS A 85 19.80 -14.33 23.11
CA LYS A 85 18.85 -13.25 23.41
C LYS A 85 18.01 -12.88 22.18
N VAL A 86 16.68 -12.97 22.31
CA VAL A 86 15.70 -12.61 21.26
C VAL A 86 15.93 -11.22 20.67
N SER A 87 16.29 -10.25 21.51
CA SER A 87 16.55 -8.86 21.10
C SER A 87 17.72 -8.72 20.12
N VAL A 88 18.58 -9.73 20.01
CA VAL A 88 19.71 -9.81 19.07
C VAL A 88 19.38 -10.76 17.91
N GLN A 89 18.67 -11.86 18.17
CA GLN A 89 18.27 -12.84 17.14
C GLN A 89 17.33 -12.25 16.09
N ILE A 90 16.31 -11.47 16.49
CA ILE A 90 15.34 -10.91 15.56
C ILE A 90 16.03 -9.99 14.52
N PRO A 91 16.83 -8.98 14.93
CA PRO A 91 17.62 -8.18 14.00
C PRO A 91 18.53 -9.00 13.10
N LEU A 92 19.22 -10.01 13.65
CA LEU A 92 20.17 -10.83 12.89
C LEU A 92 19.48 -11.69 11.82
N ILE A 93 18.32 -12.27 12.15
CA ILE A 93 17.54 -13.04 11.18
C ILE A 93 17.01 -12.11 10.09
N LEU A 94 16.51 -10.92 10.46
CA LEU A 94 15.95 -9.97 9.50
C LEU A 94 17.02 -9.34 8.60
N SER A 95 18.28 -9.23 9.06
CA SER A 95 19.38 -8.72 8.23
C SER A 95 19.74 -9.64 7.06
N SER A 96 19.33 -10.90 7.08
CA SER A 96 19.50 -11.82 5.94
C SER A 96 18.81 -11.33 4.67
N ILE A 97 17.68 -10.61 4.78
CA ILE A 97 16.94 -10.05 3.65
C ILE A 97 17.77 -9.00 2.90
N PRO A 98 18.17 -7.85 3.51
CA PRO A 98 18.96 -6.85 2.80
C PRO A 98 20.31 -7.40 2.31
N LEU A 99 20.93 -8.34 3.05
CA LEU A 99 22.17 -8.99 2.62
C LEU A 99 21.99 -9.79 1.32
N TYR A 100 20.97 -10.64 1.24
CA TYR A 100 20.71 -11.41 0.03
C TYR A 100 20.33 -10.50 -1.15
N PHE A 101 19.48 -9.51 -0.91
CA PHE A 101 19.10 -8.55 -1.95
C PHE A 101 20.31 -7.76 -2.47
N SER A 102 21.26 -7.37 -1.61
CA SER A 102 22.53 -6.78 -2.04
C SER A 102 23.42 -7.76 -2.82
N LEU A 103 23.41 -9.05 -2.49
CA LEU A 103 24.16 -10.07 -3.23
C LEU A 103 23.67 -10.20 -4.68
N THR A 104 22.36 -10.05 -4.91
CA THR A 104 21.77 -10.14 -6.25
C THR A 104 22.24 -9.05 -7.22
N LEU A 105 22.89 -8.00 -6.71
CA LEU A 105 23.52 -6.96 -7.55
C LEU A 105 24.67 -7.49 -8.39
N LEU A 106 25.31 -8.59 -7.97
CA LEU A 106 26.44 -9.18 -8.69
C LEU A 106 26.05 -9.67 -10.09
N TRP A 107 24.79 -10.09 -10.27
CA TRP A 107 24.27 -10.60 -11.55
C TRP A 107 23.12 -9.77 -12.13
N SER A 108 22.78 -8.62 -11.54
CA SER A 108 21.72 -7.75 -12.07
C SER A 108 22.16 -7.05 -13.37
N PRO A 109 21.37 -7.13 -14.46
CA PRO A 109 21.63 -6.38 -15.70
C PRO A 109 21.44 -4.87 -15.52
N ASN A 110 20.67 -4.42 -14.51
CA ASN A 110 20.49 -3.00 -14.20
C ASN A 110 21.10 -2.66 -12.84
N LYS A 111 22.43 -2.53 -12.81
CA LYS A 111 23.20 -2.29 -11.58
C LYS A 111 22.80 -1.02 -10.85
N LEU A 112 22.46 0.05 -11.57
CA LEU A 112 22.13 1.34 -10.95
C LEU A 112 20.78 1.29 -10.23
N ARG A 113 19.72 0.82 -10.91
CA ARG A 113 18.40 0.63 -10.28
C ARG A 113 18.48 -0.39 -9.14
N GLY A 114 19.22 -1.48 -9.33
CA GLY A 114 19.50 -2.46 -8.29
C GLY A 114 20.14 -1.85 -7.07
N PHE A 115 21.24 -1.09 -7.23
CA PHE A 115 21.96 -0.45 -6.12
C PHE A 115 21.06 0.49 -5.33
N MET A 116 20.28 1.33 -6.00
CA MET A 116 19.34 2.24 -5.35
C MET A 116 18.25 1.49 -4.59
N THR A 117 17.69 0.43 -5.19
CA THR A 117 16.67 -0.41 -4.55
C THR A 117 17.22 -1.12 -3.31
N ALA A 118 18.45 -1.66 -3.40
CA ALA A 118 19.13 -2.25 -2.25
C ALA A 118 19.35 -1.22 -1.13
N GLY A 119 19.75 0.01 -1.48
CA GLY A 119 19.87 1.12 -0.55
C GLY A 119 18.56 1.43 0.18
N ILE A 120 17.42 1.42 -0.51
CA ILE A 120 16.09 1.60 0.09
C ILE A 120 15.78 0.46 1.07
N ILE A 121 16.06 -0.80 0.70
CA ILE A 121 15.84 -1.96 1.58
C ILE A 121 16.72 -1.89 2.83
N TRP A 122 17.98 -1.46 2.71
CA TRP A 122 18.85 -1.22 3.86
C TRP A 122 18.31 -0.11 4.76
N CYS A 123 17.87 1.02 4.20
CA CYS A 123 17.30 2.10 4.99
C CYS A 123 15.99 1.69 5.69
N LEU A 124 15.17 0.86 5.03
CA LEU A 124 14.00 0.23 5.65
C LEU A 124 14.43 -0.63 6.83
N TYR A 125 15.34 -1.58 6.64
CA TYR A 125 15.85 -2.44 7.70
C TYR A 125 16.39 -1.64 8.91
N LEU A 126 17.21 -0.61 8.66
CA LEU A 126 17.75 0.26 9.72
C LEU A 126 16.65 1.01 10.47
N SER A 127 15.65 1.55 9.75
CA SER A 127 14.52 2.24 10.36
C SER A 127 13.67 1.29 11.22
N LEU A 128 13.48 0.05 10.77
CA LEU A 128 12.76 -1.00 11.51
C LEU A 128 13.53 -1.46 12.75
N LEU A 129 14.85 -1.58 12.65
CA LEU A 129 15.73 -1.89 13.78
C LEU A 129 15.61 -0.84 14.88
N THR A 130 15.66 0.44 14.49
CA THR A 130 15.49 1.56 15.42
C THR A 130 14.10 1.55 16.04
N PHE A 131 13.05 1.30 15.25
CA PHE A 131 11.70 1.17 15.77
C PHE A 131 11.59 0.05 16.81
N TYR A 132 12.09 -1.15 16.48
CA TYR A 132 12.10 -2.30 17.39
C TYR A 132 12.83 -1.99 18.71
N LYS A 133 14.04 -1.44 18.64
CA LYS A 133 14.84 -1.19 19.86
C LYS A 133 14.38 -0.01 20.68
N ASN A 134 14.08 1.12 20.04
CA ASN A 134 13.78 2.34 20.76
C ASN A 134 12.30 2.48 21.13
N ILE A 135 11.40 1.88 20.36
CA ILE A 135 9.96 1.97 20.63
C ILE A 135 9.48 0.73 21.37
N ILE A 136 9.75 -0.45 20.82
CA ILE A 136 9.16 -1.70 21.33
C ILE A 136 9.88 -2.16 22.58
N LEU A 137 11.19 -2.36 22.50
CA LEU A 137 11.97 -2.90 23.61
C LEU A 137 11.98 -1.94 24.82
N LYS A 138 12.10 -0.63 24.56
CA LYS A 138 12.06 0.41 25.61
C LYS A 138 10.63 0.84 26.00
N ARG A 139 9.59 0.27 25.38
CA ARG A 139 8.16 0.61 25.61
C ARG A 139 7.88 2.11 25.62
N THR A 140 8.50 2.87 24.71
CA THR A 140 8.33 4.33 24.72
C THR A 140 6.95 4.72 24.17
N PRO A 141 6.19 5.59 24.86
CA PRO A 141 4.85 5.96 24.41
C PRO A 141 4.93 6.89 23.18
N LEU A 142 4.34 6.46 22.06
CA LEU A 142 4.20 7.25 20.84
C LEU A 142 2.73 7.56 20.56
N LEU A 143 2.38 8.84 20.59
CA LEU A 143 1.01 9.30 20.39
C LEU A 143 0.75 9.53 18.88
N LEU A 144 0.59 8.43 18.13
CA LEU A 144 0.47 8.46 16.66
C LEU A 144 -0.97 8.64 16.13
N GLU A 145 -1.99 8.53 16.99
CA GLU A 145 -3.40 8.62 16.56
C GLU A 145 -3.71 9.95 15.84
N ASN A 146 -3.28 11.07 16.42
CA ASN A 146 -3.55 12.40 15.85
C ASN A 146 -2.82 12.66 14.52
N PRO A 147 -1.49 12.49 14.39
CA PRO A 147 -0.81 12.72 13.11
C PRO A 147 -1.28 11.75 12.02
N PHE A 148 -1.63 10.51 12.39
CA PHE A 148 -2.16 9.53 11.44
C PHE A 148 -3.51 9.94 10.86
N LEU A 149 -4.46 10.36 11.71
CA LEU A 149 -5.75 10.85 11.23
C LEU A 149 -5.65 12.21 10.52
N LEU A 150 -4.74 13.07 10.95
CA LEU A 150 -4.49 14.36 10.30
C LEU A 150 -4.00 14.16 8.86
N GLY A 151 -2.98 13.32 8.65
CA GLY A 151 -2.44 13.03 7.32
C GLY A 151 -3.50 12.43 6.38
N ALA A 152 -4.31 11.50 6.89
CA ALA A 152 -5.41 10.90 6.13
C ALA A 152 -6.50 11.93 5.77
N THR A 153 -6.84 12.84 6.69
CA THR A 153 -7.87 13.87 6.44
C THR A 153 -7.38 14.91 5.45
N LEU A 154 -6.12 15.35 5.54
CA LEU A 154 -5.52 16.32 4.63
C LEU A 154 -5.44 15.77 3.20
N SER A 155 -4.94 14.55 3.04
CA SER A 155 -4.87 13.89 1.72
C SER A 155 -6.26 13.65 1.14
N ALA A 156 -7.23 13.22 1.95
CA ALA A 156 -8.61 13.04 1.52
C ALA A 156 -9.26 14.36 1.07
N SER A 157 -9.02 15.44 1.81
CA SER A 157 -9.48 16.79 1.45
C SER A 157 -8.90 17.25 0.14
N PHE A 158 -7.62 16.98 -0.08
CA PHE A 158 -6.98 17.31 -1.34
C PHE A 158 -7.52 16.48 -2.52
N CYS A 159 -7.83 15.20 -2.32
CA CYS A 159 -8.47 14.36 -3.35
C CYS A 159 -9.86 14.90 -3.75
N TRP A 160 -10.67 15.30 -2.77
CA TRP A 160 -11.97 15.93 -3.04
C TRP A 160 -11.82 17.26 -3.77
N LEU A 161 -10.84 18.08 -3.37
CA LEU A 161 -10.53 19.33 -4.06
C LEU A 161 -10.12 19.08 -5.52
N GLN A 162 -9.23 18.13 -5.79
CA GLN A 162 -8.84 17.74 -7.16
C GLN A 162 -10.05 17.33 -7.99
N ALA A 163 -10.95 16.51 -7.42
CA ALA A 163 -12.14 16.05 -8.12
C ALA A 163 -13.09 17.22 -8.47
N ILE A 164 -13.34 18.12 -7.51
CA ILE A 164 -14.21 19.28 -7.71
C ILE A 164 -13.61 20.24 -8.75
N LEU A 165 -12.33 20.59 -8.61
CA LEU A 165 -11.66 21.52 -9.52
C LEU A 165 -11.60 20.99 -10.96
N ASN A 166 -11.36 19.69 -11.14
CA ASN A 166 -11.36 19.11 -12.49
C ASN A 166 -12.78 19.11 -13.10
N THR A 167 -13.81 18.88 -12.30
CA THR A 167 -15.23 19.03 -12.71
C THR A 167 -15.52 20.42 -13.25
N PHE A 168 -14.94 21.47 -12.67
CA PHE A 168 -15.01 22.84 -13.18
C PHE A 168 -14.02 23.14 -14.33
N ASN A 169 -13.57 22.12 -15.05
CA ASN A 169 -12.70 22.22 -16.23
C ASN A 169 -11.33 22.85 -15.95
N ILE A 170 -10.82 22.78 -14.71
CA ILE A 170 -9.44 23.16 -14.42
C ILE A 170 -8.50 22.06 -14.94
N PRO A 171 -7.49 22.42 -15.77
CA PRO A 171 -6.53 21.47 -16.32
C PRO A 171 -5.83 20.63 -15.23
N GLY A 172 -5.67 19.33 -15.50
CA GLY A 172 -5.15 18.35 -14.55
C GLY A 172 -3.72 18.64 -14.06
N ASP A 173 -2.88 19.21 -14.92
CA ASP A 173 -1.52 19.65 -14.64
C ASP A 173 -1.46 20.72 -13.54
N LYS A 174 -2.41 21.66 -13.52
CA LYS A 174 -2.49 22.72 -12.49
C LYS A 174 -2.95 22.21 -11.13
N ILE A 175 -3.60 21.05 -11.09
CA ILE A 175 -4.16 20.43 -9.87
C ILE A 175 -3.43 19.14 -9.49
N PHE A 176 -2.27 18.87 -10.10
CA PHE A 176 -1.43 17.70 -9.82
C PHE A 176 -2.12 16.34 -10.04
N LEU A 177 -3.08 16.28 -10.97
CA LEU A 177 -3.68 15.03 -11.42
C LEU A 177 -2.71 14.30 -12.36
N CYS A 178 -2.70 12.98 -12.25
CA CYS A 178 -1.98 12.11 -13.18
C CYS A 178 -2.55 12.18 -14.60
N LEU A 179 -1.70 11.84 -15.57
CA LEU A 179 -2.08 11.72 -16.97
C LEU A 179 -3.18 10.66 -17.13
N GLY A 180 -4.29 10.99 -17.78
CA GLY A 180 -5.43 10.08 -17.95
C GLY A 180 -6.36 9.95 -16.74
N CYS A 181 -6.13 10.72 -15.67
CA CYS A 181 -6.95 10.72 -14.45
C CYS A 181 -8.03 11.83 -14.43
N THR A 182 -8.22 12.52 -15.56
CA THR A 182 -9.18 13.62 -15.71
C THR A 182 -10.58 13.11 -16.04
N ASN A 183 -11.56 14.01 -16.01
CA ASN A 183 -12.96 13.72 -16.38
C ASN A 183 -13.12 13.16 -17.79
N LEU A 184 -12.17 13.41 -18.68
CA LEU A 184 -12.22 12.94 -20.07
C LEU A 184 -12.22 11.41 -20.17
N SER A 185 -11.68 10.70 -19.18
CA SER A 185 -11.60 9.24 -19.22
C SER A 185 -12.97 8.58 -19.03
N PHE A 186 -13.70 8.94 -17.97
CA PHE A 186 -14.93 8.25 -17.56
C PHE A 186 -16.16 9.15 -17.40
N GLY A 187 -16.00 10.45 -17.64
CA GLY A 187 -16.98 11.50 -17.31
C GLY A 187 -16.72 12.16 -15.96
N PHE A 188 -15.94 11.51 -15.07
CA PHE A 188 -15.59 12.02 -13.75
C PHE A 188 -14.10 11.79 -13.41
N PRO A 189 -13.53 12.57 -12.48
CA PRO A 189 -12.10 12.57 -12.23
C PRO A 189 -11.69 11.44 -11.29
N HIS A 190 -10.44 11.01 -11.43
CA HIS A 190 -9.80 9.99 -10.60
C HIS A 190 -8.69 10.64 -9.76
N PRO A 191 -9.01 11.15 -8.56
CA PRO A 191 -8.01 11.86 -7.77
C PRO A 191 -6.91 10.90 -7.29
N ASN A 192 -5.65 11.33 -7.47
CA ASN A 192 -4.44 10.66 -6.97
C ASN A 192 -3.90 11.33 -5.69
N GLY A 193 -4.44 12.48 -5.30
CA GLY A 193 -3.93 13.28 -4.20
C GLY A 193 -2.46 13.66 -4.42
N PHE A 194 -1.60 13.33 -3.46
CA PHE A 194 -0.15 13.52 -3.57
C PHE A 194 0.61 12.25 -4.00
N ALA A 195 -0.10 11.21 -4.45
CA ALA A 195 0.50 9.99 -4.97
C ALA A 195 0.64 10.06 -6.49
N ILE A 196 1.52 9.22 -7.05
CA ILE A 196 1.78 9.20 -8.50
C ILE A 196 0.54 8.78 -9.28
N GLU A 197 -0.24 7.85 -8.73
CA GLU A 197 -1.47 7.33 -9.33
C GLU A 197 -2.52 7.06 -8.24
N PRO A 198 -3.82 6.99 -8.61
CA PRO A 198 -4.91 6.76 -7.67
C PRO A 198 -4.75 5.44 -6.91
N GLN A 199 -4.12 4.43 -7.53
CA GLN A 199 -3.90 3.14 -6.90
C GLN A 199 -3.06 3.22 -5.62
N PHE A 200 -2.00 4.03 -5.61
CA PHE A 200 -1.14 4.23 -4.43
C PHE A 200 -1.86 5.02 -3.33
N MET A 201 -2.62 6.04 -3.69
CA MET A 201 -3.42 6.80 -2.70
C MET A 201 -4.48 5.93 -2.03
N GLY A 202 -5.14 5.05 -2.79
CA GLY A 202 -6.08 4.10 -2.22
C GLY A 202 -5.45 3.19 -1.15
N ASN A 203 -4.23 2.71 -1.39
CA ASN A 203 -3.53 1.86 -0.42
C ASN A 203 -3.07 2.62 0.83
N LEU A 204 -2.70 3.89 0.67
CA LEU A 204 -2.40 4.78 1.80
C LEU A 204 -3.62 4.98 2.71
N LEU A 205 -4.82 5.07 2.14
CA LEU A 205 -6.07 5.24 2.90
C LEU A 205 -6.63 3.96 3.52
N LEU A 206 -6.07 2.79 3.18
CA LEU A 206 -6.54 1.49 3.68
C LEU A 206 -6.38 1.36 5.21
N ALA A 207 -5.20 1.70 5.73
CA ALA A 207 -4.94 1.67 7.17
C ALA A 207 -5.79 2.65 8.00
N PRO A 208 -5.92 3.95 7.64
CA PRO A 208 -6.79 4.86 8.38
C PRO A 208 -8.26 4.47 8.27
N ALA A 209 -8.73 3.94 7.14
CA ALA A 209 -10.09 3.42 7.02
C ALA A 209 -10.35 2.28 8.03
N ILE A 210 -9.48 1.25 8.04
CA ILE A 210 -9.62 0.10 8.96
C ILE A 210 -9.49 0.54 10.44
N PHE A 211 -8.57 1.48 10.74
CA PHE A 211 -8.43 2.05 12.09
C PHE A 211 -9.68 2.81 12.55
N LEU A 212 -10.30 3.61 11.67
CA LEU A 212 -11.51 4.36 12.00
C LEU A 212 -12.70 3.42 12.23
N ILE A 213 -12.81 2.35 11.45
CA ILE A 213 -13.83 1.30 11.66
C ILE A 213 -13.66 0.66 13.04
N PHE A 214 -12.42 0.32 13.43
CA PHE A 214 -12.13 -0.16 14.78
C PHE A 214 -12.59 0.83 15.85
N ARG A 215 -12.24 2.11 15.72
CA ARG A 215 -12.60 3.17 16.68
C ARG A 215 -14.11 3.41 16.78
N VAL A 216 -14.86 3.19 15.69
CA VAL A 216 -16.32 3.32 15.67
C VAL A 216 -17.01 2.12 16.33
N ILE A 217 -16.49 0.90 16.11
CA ILE A 217 -17.04 -0.34 16.68
C ILE A 217 -16.67 -0.49 18.17
N HIS A 218 -15.42 -0.19 18.52
CA HIS A 218 -14.85 -0.29 19.87
C HIS A 218 -14.49 1.11 20.42
N PRO A 219 -15.49 1.93 20.82
CA PRO A 219 -15.22 3.24 21.42
C PRO A 219 -14.53 3.11 22.78
N LYS A 220 -13.71 4.11 23.15
CA LYS A 220 -13.07 4.17 24.48
C LYS A 220 -14.14 4.36 25.57
N ASN A 221 -13.96 3.75 26.76
CA ASN A 221 -14.93 3.82 27.87
C ASN A 221 -15.38 5.24 28.25
N ASN A 222 -14.47 6.23 28.21
CA ASN A 222 -14.77 7.63 28.58
C ASN A 222 -15.04 8.54 27.37
N GLN A 223 -15.43 7.98 26.23
CA GLN A 223 -15.56 8.75 25.00
C GLN A 223 -16.86 9.56 24.95
N THR A 224 -16.71 10.88 24.83
CA THR A 224 -17.84 11.83 24.73
C THR A 224 -18.68 11.59 23.48
N ARG A 225 -19.97 11.97 23.51
CA ARG A 225 -20.88 11.89 22.35
C ARG A 225 -20.33 12.63 21.13
N LYS A 226 -19.75 13.82 21.34
CA LYS A 226 -19.08 14.62 20.28
C LYS A 226 -17.94 13.85 19.63
N ALA A 227 -17.10 13.17 20.42
CA ALA A 227 -16.01 12.35 19.87
C ALA A 227 -16.54 11.18 19.04
N LYS A 228 -17.59 10.47 19.48
CA LYS A 228 -18.19 9.36 18.71
C LYS A 228 -18.69 9.82 17.34
N ILE A 229 -19.39 10.96 17.29
CA ILE A 229 -19.86 11.56 16.02
C ILE A 229 -18.67 11.94 15.15
N ARG A 230 -17.60 12.51 15.73
CA ARG A 230 -16.39 12.88 14.99
C ARG A 230 -15.73 11.66 14.33
N TYR A 231 -15.54 10.55 15.02
CA TYR A 231 -14.94 9.35 14.41
C TYR A 231 -15.86 8.73 13.36
N LEU A 232 -17.18 8.77 13.56
CA LEU A 232 -18.13 8.30 12.55
C LEU A 232 -18.05 9.15 11.28
N ALA A 233 -18.06 10.48 11.42
CA ALA A 233 -17.93 11.41 10.31
C ALA A 233 -16.60 11.23 9.57
N LEU A 234 -15.48 11.11 10.31
CA LEU A 234 -14.16 10.84 9.73
C LEU A 234 -14.13 9.49 9.01
N ALA A 235 -14.73 8.44 9.58
CA ALA A 235 -14.79 7.12 8.95
C ALA A 235 -15.54 7.19 7.62
N SER A 236 -16.74 7.78 7.63
CA SER A 236 -17.53 7.97 6.40
C SER A 236 -16.78 8.81 5.37
N TYR A 237 -16.07 9.86 5.80
CA TYR A 237 -15.31 10.73 4.90
C TYR A 237 -14.14 10.00 4.23
N ILE A 238 -13.30 9.32 5.01
CA ILE A 238 -12.13 8.58 4.49
C ILE A 238 -12.57 7.41 3.59
N ILE A 239 -13.62 6.68 3.97
CA ILE A 239 -14.16 5.59 3.14
C ILE A 239 -14.77 6.14 1.84
N SER A 240 -15.45 7.29 1.90
CA SER A 240 -15.96 7.96 0.68
C SER A 240 -14.80 8.34 -0.25
N THR A 241 -13.73 8.92 0.28
CA THR A 241 -12.53 9.22 -0.53
C THR A 241 -11.92 7.96 -1.13
N LEU A 242 -11.83 6.85 -0.37
CA LEU A 242 -11.31 5.59 -0.89
C LEU A 242 -12.09 5.10 -2.12
N PHE A 243 -13.43 5.23 -2.11
CA PHE A 243 -14.27 4.90 -3.27
C PHE A 243 -14.16 5.94 -4.39
N LEU A 244 -14.02 7.22 -4.06
CA LEU A 244 -13.85 8.31 -5.04
C LEU A 244 -12.59 8.13 -5.89
N ILE A 245 -11.47 7.75 -5.27
CA ILE A 245 -10.18 7.48 -5.93
C ILE A 245 -10.29 6.36 -6.96
N PHE A 246 -11.26 5.47 -6.78
CA PHE A 246 -11.57 4.43 -7.75
C PHE A 246 -10.40 3.44 -7.99
N SER A 247 -9.60 3.20 -6.95
CA SER A 247 -8.55 2.18 -6.96
C SER A 247 -9.14 0.78 -6.76
N ARG A 248 -9.25 -0.01 -7.84
CA ARG A 248 -9.78 -1.39 -7.79
C ARG A 248 -9.04 -2.25 -6.76
N GLY A 249 -7.72 -2.24 -6.78
CA GLY A 249 -6.89 -3.04 -5.87
C GLY A 249 -7.10 -2.67 -4.40
N ALA A 250 -7.12 -1.37 -4.08
CA ALA A 250 -7.37 -0.92 -2.71
C ALA A 250 -8.81 -1.19 -2.25
N THR A 251 -9.78 -1.02 -3.16
CA THR A 251 -11.21 -1.27 -2.88
C THR A 251 -11.46 -2.74 -2.56
N TYR A 252 -10.95 -3.68 -3.35
CA TYR A 252 -11.10 -5.11 -3.07
C TYR A 252 -10.34 -5.54 -1.82
N SER A 253 -9.15 -4.99 -1.59
CA SER A 253 -8.37 -5.22 -0.37
C SER A 253 -9.11 -4.72 0.88
N PHE A 254 -9.78 -3.57 0.78
CA PHE A 254 -10.65 -3.05 1.83
C PHE A 254 -11.84 -3.96 2.10
N PHE A 255 -12.58 -4.37 1.06
CA PHE A 255 -13.69 -5.32 1.23
C PHE A 255 -13.25 -6.65 1.86
N LEU A 256 -12.08 -7.17 1.49
CA LEU A 256 -11.49 -8.36 2.12
C LEU A 256 -11.25 -8.15 3.62
N ALA A 257 -10.66 -7.02 4.01
CA ALA A 257 -10.44 -6.67 5.42
C ALA A 257 -11.75 -6.57 6.19
N ILE A 258 -12.76 -5.91 5.60
CA ILE A 258 -14.10 -5.82 6.17
C ILE A 258 -14.73 -7.18 6.32
N ALA A 259 -14.65 -8.06 5.33
CA ALA A 259 -15.24 -9.39 5.41
C ALA A 259 -14.69 -10.17 6.61
N VAL A 260 -13.38 -10.10 6.86
CA VAL A 260 -12.74 -10.71 8.03
C VAL A 260 -13.24 -10.08 9.33
N ILE A 261 -13.29 -8.75 9.42
CA ILE A 261 -13.79 -8.03 10.60
C ILE A 261 -15.26 -8.35 10.86
N PHE A 262 -16.09 -8.34 9.83
CA PHE A 262 -17.52 -8.62 9.88
C PHE A 262 -17.80 -10.03 10.39
N LEU A 263 -17.10 -11.04 9.84
CA LEU A 263 -17.21 -12.42 10.30
C LEU A 263 -16.83 -12.53 11.79
N TYR A 264 -15.70 -11.96 12.20
CA TYR A 264 -15.27 -11.99 13.60
C TYR A 264 -16.28 -11.35 14.55
N GLU A 265 -16.75 -10.14 14.23
CA GLU A 265 -17.69 -9.40 15.07
C GLU A 265 -19.05 -10.12 15.17
N ILE A 266 -19.51 -10.80 14.11
CA ILE A 266 -20.74 -11.60 14.16
C ILE A 266 -20.60 -12.79 15.12
N PHE A 267 -19.44 -13.43 15.16
CA PHE A 267 -19.24 -14.57 16.06
C PHE A 267 -19.05 -14.14 17.52
N TYR A 268 -18.43 -12.98 17.77
CA TYR A 268 -18.02 -12.56 19.12
C TYR A 268 -18.97 -11.55 19.79
N ALA A 269 -19.66 -10.70 19.02
CA ALA A 269 -20.49 -9.65 19.61
C ALA A 269 -21.78 -10.20 20.25
N LYS A 270 -22.10 -9.72 21.46
CA LYS A 270 -23.37 -10.03 22.13
C LYS A 270 -24.59 -9.53 21.34
N LYS A 271 -24.48 -8.39 20.65
CA LYS A 271 -25.54 -7.77 19.83
C LYS A 271 -25.19 -7.86 18.34
N LYS A 272 -25.20 -9.08 17.79
CA LYS A 272 -24.78 -9.40 16.42
C LYS A 272 -25.42 -8.49 15.37
N LEU A 273 -26.75 -8.35 15.40
CA LEU A 273 -27.51 -7.57 14.41
C LEU A 273 -27.12 -6.08 14.41
N LEU A 274 -26.86 -5.51 15.58
CA LEU A 274 -26.48 -4.10 15.71
C LEU A 274 -25.09 -3.83 15.13
N VAL A 275 -24.12 -4.71 15.41
CA VAL A 275 -22.75 -4.56 14.90
C VAL A 275 -22.72 -4.80 13.40
N ALA A 276 -23.43 -5.82 12.91
CA ALA A 276 -23.58 -6.08 11.48
C ALA A 276 -24.20 -4.88 10.75
N SER A 277 -25.33 -4.35 11.25
CA SER A 277 -25.98 -3.17 10.68
C SER A 277 -25.07 -1.94 10.67
N LYS A 278 -24.28 -1.72 11.73
CA LYS A 278 -23.30 -0.63 11.78
C LYS A 278 -22.21 -0.78 10.72
N ILE A 279 -21.61 -1.96 10.58
CA ILE A 279 -20.54 -2.20 9.59
C ILE A 279 -21.11 -2.01 8.18
N VAL A 280 -22.28 -2.59 7.89
CA VAL A 280 -22.94 -2.46 6.59
C VAL A 280 -23.27 -1.00 6.29
N SER A 281 -23.85 -0.28 7.24
CA SER A 281 -24.18 1.14 7.08
C SER A 281 -22.94 2.01 6.85
N LEU A 282 -21.84 1.72 7.55
CA LEU A 282 -20.58 2.46 7.45
C LEU A 282 -19.92 2.33 6.07
N ILE A 283 -20.29 1.32 5.29
CA ILE A 283 -19.74 1.06 3.95
C ILE A 283 -20.73 1.46 2.87
N LEU A 284 -22.00 1.08 3.04
CA LEU A 284 -23.04 1.32 2.06
C LEU A 284 -23.34 2.81 1.90
N PHE A 285 -23.36 3.58 3.00
CA PHE A 285 -23.65 5.01 2.93
C PHE A 285 -22.57 5.79 2.16
N PRO A 286 -21.26 5.67 2.48
CA PRO A 286 -20.19 6.24 1.64
C PRO A 286 -20.24 5.81 0.18
N LEU A 287 -20.52 4.53 -0.08
CA LEU A 287 -20.59 4.01 -1.45
C LEU A 287 -21.71 4.68 -2.26
N ILE A 288 -22.93 4.72 -1.71
CA ILE A 288 -24.06 5.40 -2.35
C ILE A 288 -23.73 6.88 -2.58
N PHE A 289 -23.23 7.56 -1.54
CA PHE A 289 -22.87 8.98 -1.63
C PHE A 289 -21.86 9.27 -2.76
N VAL A 290 -20.81 8.45 -2.87
CA VAL A 290 -19.80 8.61 -3.93
C VAL A 290 -20.37 8.33 -5.30
N THR A 291 -21.16 7.26 -5.47
CA THR A 291 -21.79 6.97 -6.77
C THR A 291 -22.71 8.09 -7.24
N LEU A 292 -23.49 8.69 -6.33
CA LEU A 292 -24.31 9.86 -6.63
C LEU A 292 -23.44 11.08 -7.00
N THR A 293 -22.35 11.29 -6.27
CA THR A 293 -21.44 12.41 -6.51
C THR A 293 -20.72 12.26 -7.87
N GLN A 294 -20.31 11.05 -8.24
CA GLN A 294 -19.72 10.77 -9.55
C GLN A 294 -20.73 10.96 -10.69
N GLY A 295 -22.00 10.56 -10.49
CA GLY A 295 -23.06 10.89 -11.43
C GLY A 295 -23.23 12.39 -11.63
N LEU A 296 -23.26 13.15 -10.54
CA LEU A 296 -23.33 14.63 -10.59
C LEU A 296 -22.09 15.24 -11.27
N MET A 297 -20.89 14.72 -10.99
CA MET A 297 -19.66 15.16 -11.65
C MET A 297 -19.66 14.88 -13.15
N SER A 298 -20.26 13.76 -13.58
CA SER A 298 -20.42 13.41 -15.00
C SER A 298 -21.34 14.39 -15.74
N GLU A 299 -22.43 14.81 -15.09
CA GLU A 299 -23.43 15.71 -15.67
C GLU A 299 -22.98 17.18 -15.65
N LEU A 300 -22.33 17.61 -14.57
CA LEU A 300 -21.81 18.97 -14.43
C LEU A 300 -20.46 19.18 -15.12
N GLY A 301 -19.78 18.09 -15.46
CA GLY A 301 -18.45 18.09 -16.02
C GLY A 301 -18.40 18.64 -17.46
N PRO A 302 -17.20 18.91 -17.98
CA PRO A 302 -17.02 19.37 -19.35
C PRO A 302 -17.35 18.29 -20.40
N THR A 303 -17.53 17.04 -19.97
CA THR A 303 -18.00 15.94 -20.81
C THR A 303 -19.53 16.01 -20.91
N SER A 304 -20.09 15.93 -22.12
CA SER A 304 -21.52 15.89 -22.40
C SER A 304 -22.18 14.56 -22.02
N ASP A 305 -21.81 14.02 -20.86
CA ASP A 305 -22.30 12.75 -20.36
C ASP A 305 -23.51 12.96 -19.43
N THR A 306 -24.31 11.91 -19.25
CA THR A 306 -25.49 11.97 -18.38
C THR A 306 -25.18 11.49 -16.97
N PHE A 307 -25.97 11.94 -15.99
CA PHE A 307 -25.89 11.42 -14.61
C PHE A 307 -25.92 9.89 -14.55
N MET A 308 -26.87 9.27 -15.27
CA MET A 308 -26.99 7.81 -15.35
C MET A 308 -25.82 7.16 -16.08
N GLY A 309 -25.18 7.88 -17.01
CA GLY A 309 -23.93 7.47 -17.66
C GLY A 309 -22.80 7.33 -16.64
N GLY A 310 -22.56 8.39 -15.87
CA GLY A 310 -21.58 8.39 -14.78
C GLY A 310 -21.82 7.26 -13.77
N VAL A 311 -23.05 7.11 -13.27
CA VAL A 311 -23.42 6.05 -12.33
C VAL A 311 -23.21 4.65 -12.93
N SER A 312 -23.63 4.43 -14.18
CA SER A 312 -23.46 3.15 -14.87
C SER A 312 -21.98 2.81 -15.03
N ARG A 313 -21.14 3.77 -15.41
CA ARG A 313 -19.68 3.56 -15.54
C ARG A 313 -19.03 3.28 -14.19
N SER A 314 -19.38 4.00 -13.13
CA SER A 314 -18.90 3.72 -11.77
C SER A 314 -19.22 2.28 -11.34
N ILE A 315 -20.47 1.85 -11.51
CA ILE A 315 -20.90 0.49 -11.15
C ILE A 315 -20.24 -0.55 -12.04
N SER A 316 -20.21 -0.32 -13.35
CA SER A 316 -19.54 -1.21 -14.31
C SER A 316 -18.09 -1.40 -13.95
N GLN A 317 -17.39 -0.34 -13.59
CA GLN A 317 -15.98 -0.43 -13.28
C GLN A 317 -15.71 -1.12 -11.92
N MET A 318 -16.53 -0.84 -10.89
CA MET A 318 -16.39 -1.51 -9.58
C MET A 318 -16.67 -3.03 -9.68
N THR A 319 -17.54 -3.42 -10.62
CA THR A 319 -17.96 -4.80 -10.84
C THR A 319 -17.16 -5.52 -11.93
N LEU A 320 -16.03 -4.96 -12.40
CA LEU A 320 -15.20 -5.54 -13.47
C LEU A 320 -15.97 -5.78 -14.78
N GLY A 321 -16.91 -4.89 -15.09
CA GLY A 321 -17.75 -4.97 -16.28
C GLY A 321 -18.87 -6.01 -16.19
N ARG A 322 -19.06 -6.66 -15.04
CA ARG A 322 -20.09 -7.71 -14.85
C ARG A 322 -21.49 -7.13 -14.80
N ILE A 323 -21.65 -5.94 -14.20
CA ILE A 323 -22.93 -5.24 -14.14
C ILE A 323 -22.86 -4.03 -15.05
N LYS A 324 -23.62 -4.03 -16.15
CA LYS A 324 -23.80 -2.87 -17.02
C LYS A 324 -25.25 -2.42 -16.91
N ILE A 325 -25.48 -1.18 -16.53
CA ILE A 325 -26.82 -0.61 -16.55
C ILE A 325 -27.05 -0.12 -17.99
N PRO A 326 -28.00 -0.70 -18.75
CA PRO A 326 -28.28 -0.23 -20.09
C PRO A 326 -28.79 1.20 -20.03
N LEU A 327 -28.07 2.11 -20.66
CA LEU A 327 -28.57 3.47 -20.89
C LEU A 327 -29.58 3.45 -22.05
N PRO A 328 -30.66 4.24 -21.99
CA PRO A 328 -31.47 4.51 -23.16
C PRO A 328 -30.56 5.12 -24.24
N LYS A 329 -30.43 4.45 -25.38
CA LYS A 329 -29.75 5.04 -26.55
C LYS A 329 -30.46 6.36 -26.88
N ALA A 330 -29.76 7.47 -26.74
CA ALA A 330 -30.10 8.65 -27.52
C ALA A 330 -30.13 8.21 -28.99
N LYS A 331 -31.21 8.52 -29.71
CA LYS A 331 -31.39 8.19 -31.13
C LYS A 331 -30.10 8.49 -31.91
N SER A 332 -29.41 7.46 -32.36
CA SER A 332 -28.38 7.57 -33.38
C SER A 332 -29.02 8.02 -34.70
N PRO A 333 -28.53 9.05 -35.38
CA PRO A 333 -28.68 9.11 -36.82
C PRO A 333 -27.73 8.07 -37.43
N SER A 334 -28.33 7.04 -38.03
CA SER A 334 -27.84 6.21 -39.14
C SER A 334 -26.39 5.69 -39.16
N ALA A 335 -26.31 4.36 -39.19
CA ALA A 335 -25.22 3.49 -39.61
C ALA A 335 -24.26 4.05 -40.68
N THR A 336 -22.96 3.85 -40.47
CA THR A 336 -22.10 3.03 -41.34
C THR A 336 -20.94 2.51 -40.50
N SER A 337 -20.91 1.20 -40.31
CA SER A 337 -19.78 0.42 -39.80
C SER A 337 -18.63 0.49 -40.78
N ASN A 338 -17.43 0.87 -40.34
CA ASN A 338 -16.20 0.40 -40.94
C ASN A 338 -15.26 -0.06 -39.82
N GLU A 339 -14.99 -1.36 -39.87
CA GLU A 339 -13.92 -2.06 -39.17
C GLU A 339 -12.54 -1.52 -39.60
N SER A 340 -11.54 -1.84 -38.79
CA SER A 340 -10.09 -1.73 -39.03
C SER A 340 -9.44 -0.36 -38.82
N SER A 341 -8.62 -0.26 -37.76
CA SER A 341 -7.19 0.06 -37.91
C SER A 341 -6.46 -0.08 -36.58
N SER A 342 -5.52 -1.03 -36.58
CA SER A 342 -4.46 -1.27 -35.62
C SER A 342 -3.66 -0.02 -35.25
N LEU A 343 -3.42 0.22 -33.95
CA LEU A 343 -2.39 1.15 -33.49
C LEU A 343 -1.16 0.36 -33.02
N ALA A 344 -0.13 0.38 -33.87
CA ALA A 344 1.25 0.07 -33.53
C ALA A 344 1.92 1.32 -32.89
N PRO A 345 3.06 1.19 -32.19
CA PRO A 345 3.55 2.14 -31.20
C PRO A 345 4.27 3.32 -31.86
N ASN A 346 3.97 4.55 -31.43
CA ASN A 346 4.68 5.74 -31.93
C ASN A 346 5.95 6.00 -31.14
N ASP A 347 7.05 5.97 -31.89
CA ASP A 347 8.39 6.43 -31.57
C ASP A 347 8.44 7.92 -31.22
N ASN A 348 9.39 8.26 -30.34
CA ASN A 348 9.82 9.63 -30.09
C ASN A 348 10.70 10.12 -31.24
N VAL A 349 10.19 11.03 -32.08
CA VAL A 349 11.06 11.91 -32.89
C VAL A 349 10.51 13.33 -32.87
N SER A 350 11.35 14.24 -32.40
CA SER A 350 11.22 15.68 -32.50
C SER A 350 11.37 16.15 -33.95
N THR A 351 10.35 16.78 -34.52
CA THR A 351 10.50 17.70 -35.66
C THR A 351 9.46 18.81 -35.60
N ASN A 352 9.94 20.04 -35.45
CA ASN A 352 9.19 21.26 -35.75
C ASN A 352 8.73 21.21 -37.21
N SER A 353 7.42 21.24 -37.45
CA SER A 353 6.88 21.80 -38.69
C SER A 353 5.51 22.42 -38.44
N SER A 354 5.50 23.74 -38.50
CA SER A 354 4.32 24.58 -38.63
C SER A 354 3.60 24.25 -39.94
N THR A 355 2.41 23.67 -39.87
CA THR A 355 1.39 23.82 -40.91
C THR A 355 0.01 23.73 -40.28
N ASN A 356 -0.74 24.83 -40.45
CA ASN A 356 -2.12 24.98 -40.03
C ASN A 356 -2.99 23.86 -40.62
N SER A 357 -3.60 23.06 -39.75
CA SER A 357 -4.78 22.27 -40.09
C SER A 357 -5.84 22.46 -38.99
N SER A 358 -6.86 23.21 -39.39
CA SER A 358 -8.24 23.24 -38.89
C SER A 358 -8.54 22.53 -37.56
N THR A 359 -8.78 23.34 -36.53
CA THR A 359 -9.80 23.14 -35.50
C THR A 359 -11.05 22.45 -36.04
N ASN A 360 -11.36 21.24 -35.59
CA ASN A 360 -12.68 20.82 -35.06
C ASN A 360 -12.81 19.28 -34.99
N SER A 361 -12.52 18.72 -33.80
CA SER A 361 -13.33 17.65 -33.18
C SER A 361 -12.82 17.41 -31.75
N THR A 362 -13.09 18.33 -30.83
CA THR A 362 -13.09 18.01 -29.39
C THR A 362 -14.22 17.01 -29.16
N SER A 363 -13.91 15.73 -29.05
CA SER A 363 -14.89 14.74 -28.61
C SER A 363 -15.31 15.10 -27.19
N THR A 364 -16.53 15.61 -27.03
CA THR A 364 -17.13 15.96 -25.73
C THR A 364 -17.61 14.74 -24.96
N THR A 365 -17.47 13.56 -25.55
CA THR A 365 -17.84 12.27 -24.96
C THR A 365 -16.65 11.69 -24.18
N PRO A 366 -16.90 11.02 -23.05
CA PRO A 366 -15.85 10.32 -22.31
C PRO A 366 -15.21 9.23 -23.17
N LEU A 367 -13.90 9.04 -23.00
CA LEU A 367 -13.10 8.13 -23.82
C LEU A 367 -13.51 6.66 -23.62
N PHE A 368 -14.00 6.31 -22.43
CA PHE A 368 -14.37 4.94 -22.08
C PHE A 368 -15.84 4.83 -21.66
N ASP A 369 -16.53 3.82 -22.20
CA ASP A 369 -17.94 3.51 -21.90
C ASP A 369 -18.14 2.65 -20.63
N GLY A 370 -17.06 2.32 -19.92
CA GLY A 370 -17.13 1.51 -18.72
C GLY A 370 -15.82 0.81 -18.41
N TYR A 371 -15.89 -0.45 -17.98
CA TYR A 371 -14.72 -1.26 -17.62
C TYR A 371 -13.71 -1.41 -18.77
N ILE A 372 -12.46 -1.04 -18.52
CA ILE A 372 -11.35 -1.19 -19.48
C ILE A 372 -10.74 -2.60 -19.33
N THR A 373 -11.17 -3.53 -20.17
CA THR A 373 -10.62 -4.89 -20.24
C THR A 373 -9.15 -4.87 -20.68
N GLU A 374 -8.81 -4.05 -21.67
CA GLU A 374 -7.46 -3.96 -22.24
C GLU A 374 -6.36 -3.68 -21.20
N SER A 375 -6.58 -2.70 -20.31
CA SER A 375 -5.63 -2.42 -19.22
C SER A 375 -5.44 -3.62 -18.29
N THR A 376 -6.50 -4.41 -18.05
CA THR A 376 -6.40 -5.61 -17.22
C THR A 376 -5.70 -6.74 -17.97
N ASP A 377 -5.97 -6.90 -19.26
CA ASP A 377 -5.35 -7.90 -20.12
C ASP A 377 -3.85 -7.64 -20.27
N ILE A 378 -3.42 -6.37 -20.39
CA ILE A 378 -2.00 -5.98 -20.38
C ILE A 378 -1.34 -6.38 -19.06
N ARG A 379 -1.95 -6.07 -17.91
CA ARG A 379 -1.41 -6.45 -16.58
C ARG A 379 -1.29 -7.97 -16.43
N VAL A 380 -2.28 -8.71 -16.91
CA VAL A 380 -2.28 -10.18 -16.90
C VAL A 380 -1.23 -10.73 -17.88
N LYS A 381 -1.08 -10.14 -19.06
CA LYS A 381 -0.06 -10.49 -20.06
C LYS A 381 1.34 -10.30 -19.48
N LEU A 382 1.63 -9.14 -18.87
CA LEU A 382 2.90 -8.87 -18.19
C LEU A 382 3.16 -9.85 -17.06
N SER A 383 2.14 -10.20 -16.26
CA SER A 383 2.25 -11.21 -15.20
C SER A 383 2.56 -12.61 -15.73
N LYS A 384 1.92 -13.02 -16.83
CA LYS A 384 2.19 -14.29 -17.50
C LYS A 384 3.60 -14.33 -18.11
N MET A 385 4.03 -13.23 -18.73
CA MET A 385 5.39 -13.09 -19.28
C MET A 385 6.44 -13.13 -18.17
N GLY A 386 6.24 -12.43 -17.06
CA GLY A 386 7.11 -12.48 -15.88
C GLY A 386 7.22 -13.89 -15.29
N LEU A 387 6.10 -14.61 -15.19
CA LEU A 387 6.10 -16.00 -14.74
C LEU A 387 6.82 -16.93 -15.73
N LYS A 388 6.59 -16.75 -17.03
CA LYS A 388 7.29 -17.51 -18.09
C LYS A 388 8.80 -17.26 -18.05
N LEU A 389 9.22 -16.02 -17.78
CA LEU A 389 10.62 -15.67 -17.59
C LEU A 389 11.20 -16.36 -16.34
N ALA A 390 10.52 -16.26 -15.20
CA ALA A 390 10.96 -16.91 -13.95
C ALA A 390 11.11 -18.44 -14.09
N LEU A 391 10.25 -19.08 -14.87
CA LEU A 391 10.26 -20.53 -15.10
C LEU A 391 11.11 -20.97 -16.31
N SER A 392 11.70 -20.05 -17.06
CA SER A 392 12.39 -20.36 -18.33
C SER A 392 13.67 -21.17 -18.16
N ARG A 393 14.43 -20.92 -17.09
CA ARG A 393 15.72 -21.56 -16.80
C ARG A 393 15.83 -21.86 -15.31
N PRO A 394 16.48 -22.96 -14.92
CA PRO A 394 16.64 -23.31 -13.50
C PRO A 394 17.41 -22.24 -12.73
N GLY A 395 18.47 -21.66 -13.32
CA GLY A 395 19.21 -20.56 -12.69
C GLY A 395 18.35 -19.31 -12.43
N GLN A 396 17.50 -18.95 -13.40
CA GLN A 396 16.55 -17.84 -13.28
C GLN A 396 15.49 -18.12 -12.21
N PHE A 397 15.00 -19.35 -12.12
CA PHE A 397 14.03 -19.75 -11.09
C PHE A 397 14.60 -19.62 -9.68
N PHE A 398 15.84 -20.08 -9.45
CA PHE A 398 16.44 -20.09 -8.11
C PHE A 398 16.99 -18.73 -7.68
N PHE A 399 17.72 -18.03 -8.56
CA PHE A 399 18.46 -16.81 -8.22
C PHE A 399 17.84 -15.51 -8.77
N GLY A 400 16.84 -15.62 -9.65
CA GLY A 400 16.26 -14.47 -10.34
C GLY A 400 17.25 -13.79 -11.30
N SER A 401 16.81 -12.69 -11.90
CA SER A 401 17.61 -11.87 -12.80
C SER A 401 18.39 -10.76 -12.08
N GLY A 402 18.23 -10.62 -10.76
CA GLY A 402 18.90 -9.62 -9.94
C GLY A 402 18.00 -8.43 -9.60
N LEU A 403 18.26 -7.76 -8.48
CA LEU A 403 17.43 -6.65 -8.01
C LEU A 403 17.35 -5.49 -9.02
N GLY A 404 16.15 -4.94 -9.20
CA GLY A 404 15.91 -3.81 -10.11
C GLY A 404 15.96 -4.15 -11.60
N SER A 405 16.04 -5.43 -11.95
CA SER A 405 16.19 -5.90 -13.33
C SER A 405 14.89 -6.25 -14.03
N SER A 406 13.76 -6.32 -13.32
CA SER A 406 12.50 -6.89 -13.83
C SER A 406 12.12 -6.39 -15.24
N GLY A 407 12.13 -5.07 -15.47
CA GLY A 407 11.76 -4.51 -16.77
C GLY A 407 12.77 -4.80 -17.89
N VAL A 408 14.08 -4.72 -17.58
CA VAL A 408 15.15 -5.01 -18.56
C VAL A 408 15.18 -6.50 -18.91
N ALA A 409 15.07 -7.37 -17.92
CA ALA A 409 15.06 -8.82 -18.11
C ALA A 409 13.81 -9.28 -18.89
N LEU A 410 12.65 -8.64 -18.64
CA LEU A 410 11.42 -8.91 -19.37
C LEU A 410 11.52 -8.50 -20.83
N TYR A 411 12.05 -7.31 -21.11
CA TYR A 411 12.28 -6.81 -22.46
C TYR A 411 13.29 -7.67 -23.25
N GLN A 412 14.37 -8.12 -22.60
CA GLN A 412 15.35 -9.03 -23.22
C GLN A 412 14.75 -10.39 -23.61
N ALA A 413 13.80 -10.89 -22.81
CA ALA A 413 13.13 -12.16 -23.10
C ALA A 413 11.96 -12.02 -24.10
N PHE A 414 11.32 -10.85 -24.12
CA PHE A 414 10.17 -10.54 -24.96
C PHE A 414 10.31 -9.12 -25.57
N PRO A 415 11.04 -8.97 -26.68
CA PRO A 415 11.24 -7.66 -27.32
C PRO A 415 9.93 -6.99 -27.79
N GLU A 416 8.85 -7.75 -27.93
CA GLU A 416 7.50 -7.29 -28.28
C GLU A 416 6.89 -6.28 -27.30
N LEU A 417 7.46 -6.10 -26.09
CA LEU A 417 6.97 -5.09 -25.12
C LEU A 417 7.26 -3.65 -25.54
N GLY A 418 8.21 -3.40 -26.46
CA GLY A 418 8.55 -2.06 -26.94
C GLY A 418 9.29 -1.16 -25.95
N SER A 419 9.25 -1.42 -24.63
CA SER A 419 9.97 -0.61 -23.63
C SER A 419 10.54 -1.42 -22.46
N THR A 420 11.75 -1.03 -22.02
CA THR A 420 12.39 -1.56 -20.81
C THR A 420 11.83 -0.97 -19.51
N LYS A 421 10.95 0.04 -19.60
CA LYS A 421 10.28 0.67 -18.45
C LYS A 421 9.06 -0.11 -17.99
N GLU A 422 8.51 -0.98 -18.84
CA GLU A 422 7.38 -1.83 -18.45
C GLU A 422 7.82 -2.89 -17.43
N ILE A 423 7.08 -2.97 -16.33
CA ILE A 423 7.35 -3.93 -15.26
C ILE A 423 6.09 -4.74 -14.96
N THR A 424 6.31 -5.96 -14.44
CA THR A 424 5.21 -6.79 -13.95
C THR A 424 4.56 -6.10 -12.75
N GLN A 425 3.29 -5.70 -12.91
CA GLN A 425 2.54 -4.99 -11.88
C GLN A 425 2.07 -5.85 -10.70
N ASN A 426 2.43 -7.14 -10.66
CA ASN A 426 2.20 -7.99 -9.50
C ASN A 426 3.52 -8.10 -8.72
N GLU A 427 3.56 -7.54 -7.52
CA GLU A 427 4.78 -7.48 -6.71
C GLU A 427 5.32 -8.87 -6.39
N TYR A 428 4.46 -9.88 -6.18
CA TYR A 428 4.91 -11.25 -5.91
C TYR A 428 5.69 -11.84 -7.09
N ILE A 429 5.21 -11.59 -8.30
CA ILE A 429 5.87 -12.04 -9.53
C ILE A 429 7.13 -11.19 -9.77
N ALA A 430 7.08 -9.88 -9.50
CA ALA A 430 8.26 -9.02 -9.61
C ALA A 430 9.39 -9.47 -8.67
N ILE A 431 9.09 -9.77 -7.41
CA ILE A 431 10.07 -10.30 -6.44
C ILE A 431 10.59 -11.67 -6.90
N LEU A 432 9.73 -12.55 -7.42
CA LEU A 432 10.14 -13.85 -7.97
C LEU A 432 11.12 -13.67 -9.15
N VAL A 433 10.82 -12.76 -10.07
CA VAL A 433 11.69 -12.49 -11.23
C VAL A 433 13.03 -11.91 -10.79
N GLU A 434 13.04 -10.96 -9.84
CA GLU A 434 14.26 -10.25 -9.44
C GLU A 434 15.14 -11.07 -8.48
N THR A 435 14.54 -11.82 -7.55
CA THR A 435 15.27 -12.49 -6.45
C THR A 435 15.21 -14.01 -6.49
N GLY A 436 14.36 -14.57 -7.35
CA GLY A 436 14.16 -16.02 -7.47
C GLY A 436 13.49 -16.65 -6.25
N PHE A 437 13.37 -17.96 -6.30
CA PHE A 437 12.81 -18.78 -5.23
C PHE A 437 13.61 -18.67 -3.93
N ILE A 438 14.94 -18.51 -4.00
CA ILE A 438 15.78 -18.35 -2.82
C ILE A 438 15.44 -17.05 -2.08
N GLY A 439 15.23 -15.94 -2.81
CA GLY A 439 14.79 -14.68 -2.20
C GLY A 439 13.47 -14.80 -1.46
N ILE A 440 12.48 -15.44 -2.08
CA ILE A 440 11.18 -15.72 -1.45
C ILE A 440 11.34 -16.59 -0.20
N LEU A 441 12.16 -17.64 -0.28
CA LEU A 441 12.44 -18.53 0.84
C LEU A 441 13.07 -17.78 2.00
N ILE A 442 14.02 -16.87 1.75
CA ILE A 442 14.65 -16.05 2.79
C ILE A 442 13.63 -15.14 3.46
N ILE A 443 12.76 -14.45 2.69
CA ILE A 443 11.70 -13.60 3.25
C ILE A 443 10.73 -14.42 4.10
N PHE A 444 10.30 -15.58 3.60
CA PHE A 444 9.34 -16.44 4.30
C PHE A 444 9.94 -17.07 5.57
N CYS A 445 11.15 -17.62 5.48
CA CYS A 445 11.85 -18.22 6.61
C CYS A 445 12.19 -17.18 7.67
N SER A 446 12.72 -16.01 7.28
CA SER A 446 13.02 -14.93 8.24
C SER A 446 11.76 -14.43 8.93
N GLY A 447 10.67 -14.20 8.19
CA GLY A 447 9.39 -13.81 8.76
C GLY A 447 8.80 -14.85 9.72
N THR A 448 8.84 -16.13 9.34
CA THR A 448 8.35 -17.25 10.16
C THR A 448 9.19 -17.42 11.42
N CYS A 449 10.51 -17.32 11.32
CA CYS A 449 11.41 -17.36 12.47
C CYS A 449 11.17 -16.20 13.44
N VAL A 450 11.01 -14.97 12.93
CA VAL A 450 10.66 -13.81 13.77
C VAL A 450 9.32 -14.04 14.47
N PHE A 451 8.30 -14.49 13.74
CA PHE A 451 6.99 -14.81 14.32
C PHE A 451 7.09 -15.88 15.42
N TYR A 452 7.84 -16.95 15.16
CA TYR A 452 8.08 -18.03 16.12
C TYR A 452 8.81 -17.53 17.37
N LEU A 453 9.84 -16.69 17.23
CA LEU A 453 10.56 -16.11 18.36
C LEU A 453 9.67 -15.19 19.20
N CYS A 454 8.87 -14.35 18.55
CA CYS A 454 7.90 -13.48 19.22
C CYS A 454 6.81 -14.29 19.95
N TYR A 455 6.40 -15.44 19.41
CA TYR A 455 5.39 -16.31 20.02
C TYR A 455 5.96 -17.15 21.18
N SER A 456 7.11 -17.79 20.97
CA SER A 456 7.71 -18.74 21.93
C SER A 456 8.15 -18.06 23.23
N HIS A 457 8.45 -16.76 23.20
CA HIS A 457 8.80 -15.99 24.39
C HIS A 457 7.60 -15.46 25.18
N LYS A 458 6.36 -15.69 24.72
CA LYS A 458 5.18 -15.54 25.56
C LYS A 458 5.13 -16.72 26.52
N LYS A 459 5.71 -16.55 27.72
CA LYS A 459 5.44 -17.49 28.82
C LYS A 459 3.92 -17.67 28.92
N PRO A 460 3.38 -18.90 28.88
CA PRO A 460 2.00 -19.10 29.25
C PRO A 460 1.88 -18.62 30.70
N VAL A 461 1.05 -17.61 30.92
CA VAL A 461 0.60 -17.26 32.26
C VAL A 461 0.07 -18.57 32.84
N LYS A 462 0.74 -19.09 33.88
CA LYS A 462 0.28 -20.26 34.63
C LYS A 462 -1.14 -19.95 35.10
N LEU A 463 -2.13 -20.49 34.41
CA LEU A 463 -3.48 -20.59 34.94
C LEU A 463 -3.37 -21.59 36.09
N SER A 464 -3.33 -21.10 37.32
CA SER A 464 -3.53 -21.93 38.51
C SER A 464 -4.96 -22.45 38.48
N PHE A 465 -5.19 -23.53 37.74
CA PHE A 465 -6.41 -24.32 37.83
C PHE A 465 -6.43 -24.97 39.22
N LYS A 466 -7.13 -24.35 40.17
CA LYS A 466 -7.71 -25.09 41.29
C LYS A 466 -8.85 -25.93 40.72
N GLN A 467 -8.64 -27.24 40.82
CA GLN A 467 -9.60 -28.34 40.69
C GLN A 467 -11.06 -27.95 40.97
N SER A 468 -11.92 -28.20 39.99
CA SER A 468 -13.31 -28.61 40.21
C SER A 468 -13.84 -29.31 38.95
N SER A 469 -14.51 -30.43 39.19
CA SER A 469 -14.84 -31.54 38.31
C SER A 469 -15.90 -31.34 37.21
N LYS A 470 -15.74 -32.14 36.15
CA LYS A 470 -16.74 -32.88 35.33
C LYS A 470 -17.58 -32.19 34.22
N GLN A 471 -17.42 -32.79 33.02
CA GLN A 471 -18.35 -32.98 31.89
C GLN A 471 -18.78 -31.79 31.00
N SER A 472 -18.22 -31.71 29.78
CA SER A 472 -18.78 -32.36 28.58
C SER A 472 -17.88 -32.14 27.36
N MET A 473 -17.75 -33.16 26.51
CA MET A 473 -16.87 -33.20 25.35
C MET A 473 -17.58 -32.74 24.07
N LYS A 474 -16.77 -32.14 23.17
CA LYS A 474 -16.93 -31.99 21.71
C LYS A 474 -17.94 -30.95 21.18
N LYS A 475 -17.45 -29.70 21.02
CA LYS A 475 -17.69 -28.88 19.81
C LYS A 475 -16.55 -27.86 19.60
N SER A 476 -15.94 -27.95 18.42
CA SER A 476 -15.09 -26.95 17.69
C SER A 476 -13.77 -26.41 18.31
N ASN A 477 -12.67 -27.12 18.05
CA ASN A 477 -11.28 -26.62 18.19
C ASN A 477 -10.96 -25.35 17.35
N PHE A 478 -11.83 -24.99 16.39
CA PHE A 478 -11.68 -23.76 15.60
C PHE A 478 -12.18 -22.52 16.36
N SER A 479 -13.18 -22.68 17.23
CA SER A 479 -13.71 -21.57 18.03
C SER A 479 -12.75 -21.15 19.14
N SER A 480 -11.98 -22.10 19.69
CA SER A 480 -11.00 -21.84 20.76
C SER A 480 -9.74 -21.12 20.27
N LEU A 481 -9.36 -21.32 18.99
CA LEU A 481 -8.22 -20.61 18.39
C LEU A 481 -8.55 -19.12 18.20
N ILE A 482 -9.78 -18.82 17.77
CA ILE A 482 -10.28 -17.46 17.50
C ILE A 482 -10.69 -16.73 18.80
N SER A 483 -11.18 -17.44 19.82
CA SER A 483 -11.64 -16.82 21.08
C SER A 483 -10.55 -16.14 21.91
N SER A 484 -9.27 -16.42 21.63
CA SER A 484 -8.12 -15.83 22.34
C SER A 484 -7.62 -14.52 21.73
N ILE A 485 -8.14 -14.12 20.57
CA ILE A 485 -7.67 -12.97 19.82
C ILE A 485 -8.39 -11.71 20.32
N THR A 486 -7.67 -10.83 21.00
CA THR A 486 -8.12 -9.47 21.35
C THR A 486 -8.54 -8.74 20.06
N PRO A 487 -9.64 -7.98 20.02
CA PRO A 487 -10.14 -7.35 18.80
C PRO A 487 -9.04 -6.57 18.06
N ALA A 488 -8.22 -5.78 18.77
CA ALA A 488 -7.08 -5.06 18.17
C ALA A 488 -6.13 -5.94 17.33
N LYS A 489 -5.87 -7.19 17.75
CA LYS A 489 -5.01 -8.14 17.01
C LYS A 489 -5.64 -8.56 15.69
N LEU A 490 -6.96 -8.74 15.66
CA LEU A 490 -7.68 -9.10 14.44
C LEU A 490 -7.69 -7.94 13.43
N TYR A 491 -7.89 -6.70 13.88
CA TYR A 491 -7.86 -5.55 12.97
C TYR A 491 -6.46 -5.35 12.38
N PHE A 492 -5.41 -5.57 13.18
CA PHE A 492 -4.04 -5.58 12.67
C PHE A 492 -3.81 -6.71 11.64
N ALA A 493 -4.26 -7.94 11.93
CA ALA A 493 -4.17 -9.05 10.98
C ALA A 493 -4.97 -8.79 9.68
N SER A 494 -6.14 -8.17 9.81
CA SER A 494 -6.99 -7.78 8.67
C SER A 494 -6.31 -6.72 7.82
N LEU A 495 -5.57 -5.78 8.42
CA LEU A 495 -4.76 -4.81 7.70
C LEU A 495 -3.60 -5.48 6.93
N ILE A 496 -2.88 -6.40 7.56
CA ILE A 496 -1.79 -7.14 6.90
C ILE A 496 -2.34 -7.93 5.71
N LEU A 497 -3.48 -8.60 5.89
CA LEU A 497 -4.15 -9.32 4.81
C LEU A 497 -4.58 -8.38 3.68
N ALA A 498 -5.10 -7.21 4.01
CA ALA A 498 -5.50 -6.21 3.02
C ALA A 498 -4.29 -5.74 2.19
N TYR A 499 -3.16 -5.45 2.83
CA TYR A 499 -1.94 -5.09 2.11
C TYR A 499 -1.33 -6.25 1.32
N ALA A 500 -1.42 -7.48 1.81
CA ALA A 500 -1.02 -8.67 1.05
C ALA A 500 -1.90 -8.86 -0.21
N ALA A 501 -3.20 -8.55 -0.11
CA ALA A 501 -4.07 -8.57 -1.29
C ALA A 501 -3.76 -7.40 -2.25
N SER A 502 -3.39 -6.23 -1.74
CA SER A 502 -3.19 -5.04 -2.58
C SER A 502 -1.95 -5.15 -3.48
N VAL A 503 -0.89 -5.81 -3.02
CA VAL A 503 0.34 -6.03 -3.81
C VAL A 503 0.17 -6.97 -5.01
N CYS A 504 -0.99 -7.63 -5.14
CA CYS A 504 -1.37 -8.32 -6.37
C CYS A 504 -1.70 -7.35 -7.53
N PHE A 505 -1.99 -6.09 -7.23
CA PHE A 505 -2.54 -5.12 -8.19
C PHE A 505 -1.55 -4.03 -8.63
N PHE A 506 -0.41 -3.90 -7.96
CA PHE A 506 0.66 -2.98 -8.34
C PHE A 506 2.02 -3.46 -7.79
N SER A 507 3.10 -2.96 -8.39
CA SER A 507 4.48 -3.29 -8.03
C SER A 507 5.34 -2.04 -7.81
N GLY A 508 6.37 -2.14 -6.98
CA GLY A 508 7.41 -1.12 -6.83
C GLY A 508 7.63 -0.65 -5.40
N LEU A 509 8.75 -1.09 -4.80
CA LEU A 509 9.16 -0.80 -3.43
C LEU A 509 9.11 0.69 -3.03
N PRO A 510 9.63 1.66 -3.82
CA PRO A 510 9.68 3.06 -3.39
C PRO A 510 8.29 3.68 -3.21
N ASN A 511 7.35 3.33 -4.09
CA ASN A 511 5.97 3.84 -4.04
C ASN A 511 5.09 3.01 -3.09
N ALA A 512 5.47 1.76 -2.83
CA ALA A 512 4.83 0.85 -1.88
C ALA A 512 5.34 1.01 -0.43
N LEU A 513 6.21 1.98 -0.13
CA LEU A 513 6.86 2.10 1.19
C LEU A 513 5.89 2.09 2.37
N HIS A 514 4.71 2.68 2.16
CA HIS A 514 3.63 2.71 3.13
C HIS A 514 3.12 1.32 3.52
N ILE A 515 3.12 0.35 2.61
CA ILE A 515 2.75 -1.05 2.90
C ILE A 515 3.70 -1.65 3.94
N TYR A 516 4.98 -1.28 3.92
CA TYR A 516 5.96 -1.82 4.85
C TYR A 516 5.94 -1.07 6.17
N LEU A 517 5.83 0.27 6.14
CA LEU A 517 5.94 1.09 7.34
C LEU A 517 4.64 1.19 8.14
N VAL A 518 3.49 1.33 7.47
CA VAL A 518 2.21 1.58 8.16
C VAL A 518 1.78 0.41 9.04
N PRO A 519 1.86 -0.86 8.62
CA PRO A 519 1.51 -1.97 9.51
C PRO A 519 2.40 -2.02 10.74
N ILE A 520 3.67 -1.64 10.64
CA ILE A 520 4.58 -1.68 11.78
C ILE A 520 4.24 -0.58 12.79
N LEU A 521 3.82 0.59 12.31
CA LEU A 521 3.26 1.64 13.15
C LEU A 521 1.88 1.27 13.68
N TYR A 522 1.10 0.46 12.97
CA TYR A 522 -0.30 0.25 13.27
C TYR A 522 -0.55 -0.21 14.70
N PRO A 523 0.16 -1.23 15.24
CA PRO A 523 0.08 -1.58 16.65
C PRO A 523 0.16 -0.38 17.60
N THR A 524 0.94 0.68 17.29
CA THR A 524 1.19 1.83 18.19
C THR A 524 -0.08 2.65 18.38
N LEU A 525 -0.95 2.64 17.38
CA LEU A 525 -2.26 3.27 17.41
C LEU A 525 -3.24 2.56 18.38
N PHE A 526 -2.96 1.30 18.73
CA PHE A 526 -3.77 0.46 19.61
C PHE A 526 -3.19 0.31 21.02
N ALA A 527 -2.04 0.92 21.32
CA ALA A 527 -1.34 0.70 22.57
C ALA A 527 -2.14 1.14 23.82
N LYS A 528 -2.29 0.21 24.77
CA LYS A 528 -2.03 0.46 26.21
C LYS A 528 -0.98 -0.50 26.78
N ASN A 529 -0.81 -1.69 26.21
CA ASN A 529 0.33 -2.59 26.43
C ASN A 529 0.60 -3.34 25.13
N PHE A 530 1.79 -3.18 24.59
CA PHE A 530 2.22 -3.89 23.39
C PHE A 530 2.78 -5.26 23.74
N GLU A 531 2.20 -6.32 23.17
CA GLU A 531 2.75 -7.69 23.20
C GLU A 531 2.74 -8.29 21.79
N PHE A 532 3.21 -7.54 20.80
CA PHE A 532 3.28 -8.04 19.42
C PHE A 532 4.68 -8.08 18.81
N LEU A 533 5.72 -7.62 19.50
CA LEU A 533 7.10 -7.75 19.03
C LEU A 533 8.04 -8.10 20.19
#